data_AF-A0A3C0RXS0-F1
#
_entry.id   AF-A0A3C0RXS0-F1
#
_cell.length_a   1.000
_cell.length_b   1.000
_cell.length_c   1.000
_cell.angle_alpha   90.00
_cell.angle_beta   90.00
_cell.angle_gamma   90.00
#
_symmetry.space_group_name_H-M   'P 1'
#
loop_
_entity.id
_entity.type
_entity.pdbx_description
1 polymer ?
#
loop_
_entity_poly.entity_id
_entity_poly.type
_entity_poly.pdbx_seq_one_letter_code
_entity_poly.pdbx_strand_id
1 'polypeptide(L)'
;EIGKTGYIRDRAAEFSLKDIPRTRLIDQVDDTIDVVTRSLDLLSEENLQEIYPILVFEEKTTTQYLLVHLTTHLTYHLGQINYHRRLLDQPDA
;
A
#
# COMPACT_ATOMS: atom_id res chain seq x y z
N GLU A 1 -11.18 -10.92 -0.07
CA GLU A 1 -10.53 -9.87 0.73
C GLU A 1 -9.54 -10.55 1.65
N ILE A 2 -8.32 -10.01 1.79
CA ILE A 2 -7.30 -10.51 2.72
C ILE A 2 -7.49 -9.78 4.05
N GLY A 3 -7.37 -10.48 5.18
CA GLY A 3 -7.46 -9.87 6.53
C GLY A 3 -8.87 -9.54 7.03
N LYS A 4 -9.88 -9.46 6.16
CA LYS A 4 -11.30 -9.21 6.52
C LYS A 4 -11.46 -8.02 7.46
N THR A 5 -10.87 -6.90 7.10
CA THR A 5 -10.69 -5.74 7.98
C THR A 5 -11.96 -4.90 8.07
N GLY A 6 -12.91 -5.11 7.15
CA GLY A 6 -14.11 -4.28 7.03
C GLY A 6 -13.82 -2.91 6.41
N TYR A 7 -12.64 -2.73 5.82
CA TYR A 7 -12.26 -1.50 5.13
C TYR A 7 -13.20 -1.25 3.94
N ILE A 8 -13.81 -0.06 3.92
CA ILE A 8 -14.65 0.40 2.82
C ILE A 8 -13.87 1.50 2.09
N ARG A 9 -13.55 1.26 0.82
CA ARG A 9 -12.80 2.21 0.00
C ARG A 9 -13.65 3.43 -0.33
N ASP A 10 -13.18 4.61 0.08
CA ASP A 10 -13.74 5.91 -0.36
C ASP A 10 -12.86 6.53 -1.46
N ARG A 11 -13.17 6.17 -2.71
CA ARG A 11 -12.42 6.64 -3.87
C ARG A 11 -12.60 8.15 -4.14
N ALA A 12 -13.72 8.74 -3.74
CA ALA A 12 -13.93 10.17 -3.94
C ALA A 12 -13.02 10.98 -2.98
N ALA A 13 -12.90 10.53 -1.74
CA ALA A 13 -12.02 11.15 -0.74
C ALA A 13 -10.52 11.04 -1.11
N GLU A 14 -10.09 9.93 -1.73
CA GLU A 14 -8.69 9.69 -2.15
C GLU A 14 -8.09 10.85 -2.98
N PHE A 15 -8.89 11.57 -3.76
CA PHE A 15 -8.42 12.64 -4.65
C PHE A 15 -9.00 14.02 -4.35
N SER A 16 -10.06 14.11 -3.55
CA SER A 16 -10.74 15.38 -3.23
C SER A 16 -10.22 16.03 -1.95
N LEU A 17 -9.74 15.24 -0.99
CA LEU A 17 -9.18 15.77 0.26
C LEU A 17 -7.85 16.47 -0.01
N LYS A 18 -7.74 17.72 0.47
CA LYS A 18 -6.54 18.56 0.36
C LYS A 18 -6.20 19.12 1.73
N ASP A 19 -4.96 19.59 1.88
CA ASP A 19 -4.46 20.25 3.09
C ASP A 19 -4.62 19.40 4.37
N ILE A 20 -4.47 18.07 4.22
CA ILE A 20 -4.52 17.15 5.35
C ILE A 20 -3.32 17.42 6.27
N PRO A 21 -3.54 17.60 7.60
CA PRO A 21 -2.45 17.82 8.53
C PRO A 21 -1.42 16.68 8.49
N ARG A 22 -0.13 17.02 8.51
CA ARG A 22 0.97 16.03 8.49
C ARG A 22 0.82 14.96 9.58
N THR A 23 0.39 15.34 10.77
CA THR A 23 0.14 14.41 11.88
C THR A 23 -0.91 13.36 11.51
N ARG A 24 -2.01 13.79 10.89
CA ARG A 24 -3.07 12.86 10.43
C ARG A 24 -2.57 11.91 9.35
N LEU A 25 -1.72 12.37 8.43
CA LEU A 25 -1.12 11.50 7.42
C LEU A 25 -0.21 10.45 8.05
N ILE A 26 0.56 10.81 9.08
CA ILE A 26 1.41 9.86 9.81
C ILE A 26 0.55 8.83 10.55
N ASP A 27 -0.47 9.28 11.30
CA ASP A 27 -1.40 8.38 12.00
C ASP A 27 -2.04 7.37 11.03
N GLN A 28 -2.46 7.82 9.84
CA GLN A 28 -3.03 6.94 8.80
C GLN A 28 -2.03 5.92 8.26
N VAL A 29 -0.75 6.29 8.14
CA VAL A 29 0.30 5.34 7.74
C VAL A 29 0.52 4.30 8.83
N ASP A 30 0.61 4.71 10.09
CA ASP A 30 0.79 3.80 11.23
C ASP A 30 -0.40 2.82 11.35
N ASP A 31 -1.63 3.32 11.26
CA ASP A 31 -2.85 2.49 11.23
C ASP A 31 -2.82 1.50 10.05
N THR A 32 -2.34 1.92 8.89
CA THR A 32 -2.22 1.07 7.70
C THR A 32 -1.19 -0.04 7.91
N ILE A 33 -0.06 0.25 8.56
CA ILE A 33 0.97 -0.74 8.89
C ILE A 33 0.37 -1.84 9.78
N ASP A 34 -0.39 -1.48 10.81
CA ASP A 34 -1.04 -2.44 11.71
C ASP A 34 -2.10 -3.29 11.00
N VAL A 35 -2.86 -2.70 10.09
CA VAL A 35 -3.85 -3.40 9.28
C VAL A 35 -3.19 -4.39 8.33
N VAL A 36 -2.13 -3.98 7.62
CA VAL A 36 -1.42 -4.85 6.68
C VAL A 36 -0.75 -6.01 7.41
N THR A 37 -0.04 -5.73 8.52
CA THR A 37 0.62 -6.76 9.33
C THR A 37 -0.36 -7.85 9.76
N ARG A 38 -1.46 -7.46 10.42
CA ARG A 38 -2.49 -8.42 10.87
C ARG A 38 -3.15 -9.16 9.72
N SER A 39 -3.28 -8.53 8.54
CA SER A 39 -3.89 -9.16 7.37
C SER A 39 -2.99 -10.24 6.77
N LEU A 40 -1.67 -10.00 6.76
CA LEU A 40 -0.68 -10.96 6.27
C LEU A 40 -0.50 -12.14 7.23
N ASP A 41 -0.56 -11.92 8.54
CA ASP A 41 -0.47 -12.99 9.55
C ASP A 41 -1.58 -14.05 9.44
N LEU A 42 -2.68 -13.72 8.75
CA LEU A 42 -3.81 -14.62 8.54
C LEU A 42 -3.68 -15.46 7.25
N LEU A 43 -2.67 -15.23 6.42
CA LEU A 43 -2.48 -15.98 5.18
C LEU A 43 -1.77 -17.31 5.43
N SER A 44 -2.35 -18.40 4.96
CA SER A 44 -1.65 -19.68 4.85
C SER A 44 -0.89 -19.80 3.53
N GLU A 45 0.02 -20.76 3.44
CA GLU A 45 0.72 -21.06 2.19
C GLU A 45 -0.25 -21.46 1.07
N GLU A 46 -1.33 -22.18 1.39
CA GLU A 46 -2.36 -22.51 0.41
C GLU A 46 -3.03 -21.25 -0.16
N ASN A 47 -3.33 -20.25 0.67
CA ASN A 47 -3.91 -18.99 0.19
C ASN A 47 -2.97 -18.22 -0.73
N LEU A 48 -1.66 -18.34 -0.53
CA LEU A 48 -0.66 -17.71 -1.39
C LEU A 48 -0.66 -18.30 -2.81
N GLN A 49 -0.92 -19.61 -2.93
CA GLN A 49 -0.99 -20.31 -4.22
C GLN A 49 -2.32 -20.15 -4.95
N GLU A 50 -3.38 -19.68 -4.26
CA GLU A 50 -4.66 -19.38 -4.90
C GLU A 50 -4.56 -18.26 -5.94
N ILE A 51 -5.38 -18.33 -6.98
CA ILE A 51 -5.52 -17.28 -7.97
C ILE A 51 -6.21 -16.07 -7.35
N TYR A 52 -5.58 -14.90 -7.46
CA TYR A 52 -6.17 -13.67 -6.96
C TYR A 52 -7.45 -13.35 -7.76
N PRO A 53 -8.57 -13.05 -7.09
CA PRO A 53 -9.89 -13.01 -7.72
C PRO A 53 -10.08 -11.83 -8.68
N ILE A 54 -9.31 -10.76 -8.52
CA ILE A 54 -9.42 -9.53 -9.33
C ILE A 54 -8.35 -9.56 -10.42
N LEU A 55 -8.73 -9.27 -11.66
CA LEU A 55 -7.78 -9.08 -12.76
C LEU A 55 -7.08 -7.73 -12.59
N VAL A 56 -5.84 -7.75 -12.10
CA VAL A 56 -5.00 -6.55 -11.89
C VAL A 56 -4.03 -6.34 -13.06
N PHE A 57 -3.54 -7.44 -13.66
CA PHE A 57 -2.64 -7.44 -14.81
C PHE A 57 -3.36 -7.95 -16.07
N GLU A 58 -2.62 -8.16 -17.16
CA GLU A 58 -3.16 -8.72 -18.41
C GLU A 58 -3.74 -10.13 -18.22
N GLU A 59 -3.15 -10.91 -17.30
CA GLU A 59 -3.60 -12.24 -16.90
C GLU A 59 -3.81 -12.35 -15.40
N LYS A 60 -4.57 -13.38 -14.99
CA LYS A 60 -4.75 -13.70 -13.58
C LYS A 60 -3.43 -14.23 -12.99
N THR A 61 -3.10 -13.76 -11.80
CA THR A 61 -1.89 -14.15 -11.08
C THR A 61 -2.25 -14.77 -9.73
N THR A 62 -1.31 -15.45 -9.09
CA THR A 62 -1.50 -15.95 -7.73
C THR A 62 -1.51 -14.79 -6.72
N THR A 63 -2.10 -15.01 -5.55
CA THR A 63 -2.02 -14.07 -4.43
C THR A 63 -0.56 -13.76 -4.08
N GLN A 64 0.32 -14.77 -4.07
CA GLN A 64 1.75 -14.60 -3.82
C GLN A 64 2.40 -13.63 -4.82
N TYR A 65 2.17 -13.84 -6.12
CA TYR A 65 2.73 -12.98 -7.16
C TYR A 65 2.29 -11.53 -6.97
N LEU A 66 1.00 -11.31 -6.72
CA LEU A 66 0.47 -9.97 -6.47
C LEU A 66 1.13 -9.32 -5.24
N LEU A 67 1.29 -10.04 -4.13
CA LEU A 67 1.91 -9.50 -2.92
C LEU A 67 3.38 -9.12 -3.14
N VAL A 68 4.15 -9.94 -3.88
CA VAL A 68 5.53 -9.61 -4.27
C VAL A 68 5.57 -8.36 -5.16
N HIS A 69 4.65 -8.27 -6.13
CA HIS A 69 4.51 -7.09 -6.96
C HIS A 69 4.23 -5.83 -6.11
N LEU A 70 3.24 -5.88 -5.22
CA LEU A 70 2.87 -4.76 -4.35
C LEU A 70 4.03 -4.33 -3.43
N THR A 71 4.81 -5.28 -2.93
CA THR A 71 6.01 -5.00 -2.13
C THR A 71 7.07 -4.23 -2.93
N THR A 72 7.29 -4.64 -4.18
CA THR A 72 8.22 -3.96 -5.10
C THR A 72 7.70 -2.57 -5.47
N HIS A 73 6.38 -2.45 -5.71
CA HIS A 73 5.71 -1.19 -6.02
C HIS A 73 5.79 -0.19 -4.85
N LEU A 74 5.61 -0.66 -3.61
CA LEU A 74 5.83 0.15 -2.42
C LEU A 74 7.28 0.64 -2.33
N THR A 75 8.25 -0.25 -2.58
CA THR A 75 9.68 0.11 -2.59
C THR A 75 9.99 1.19 -3.63
N TYR A 76 9.39 1.11 -4.82
CA TYR A 76 9.51 2.13 -5.85
C TYR A 76 9.01 3.50 -5.36
N HIS A 77 7.85 3.57 -4.72
CA HIS A 77 7.33 4.81 -4.15
C HIS A 77 8.16 5.37 -3.00
N LEU A 78 8.71 4.51 -2.13
CA LEU A 78 9.65 4.95 -1.09
C LEU A 78 10.90 5.59 -1.72
N GLY A 79 11.36 5.06 -2.86
CA GLY A 79 12.41 5.68 -3.67
C GLY A 79 12.05 7.09 -4.13
N GLN A 80 10.82 7.28 -4.64
CA GLN A 80 10.33 8.61 -5.07
C GLN A 80 10.27 9.61 -3.90
N ILE A 81 9.76 9.19 -2.74
CA ILE A 81 9.71 10.03 -1.53
C ILE A 81 11.13 10.45 -1.11
N ASN A 82 12.07 9.50 -1.07
CA ASN A 82 13.44 9.81 -0.70
C ASN A 82 14.13 10.72 -1.74
N TYR A 83 13.79 10.59 -3.02
CA TYR A 83 14.27 11.49 -4.07
C TYR A 83 13.75 12.92 -3.85
N HIS A 84 12.45 13.09 -3.61
CA HIS A 84 11.87 14.40 -3.28
C HIS A 84 12.51 15.02 -2.03
N ARG A 85 12.70 14.22 -0.97
CA ARG A 85 13.40 14.68 0.24
C ARG A 85 14.80 15.21 -0.09
N ARG A 86 15.60 14.47 -0.87
CA ARG A 86 16.95 14.91 -1.27
C ARG A 86 16.96 16.17 -2.13
N LEU A 87 15.96 16.36 -2.97
CA LEU A 87 15.84 17.56 -3.82
C LEU A 87 15.53 18.80 -2.98
N LEU A 88 14.72 18.66 -1.93
CA LEU A 88 14.28 19.75 -1.06
C LEU A 88 15.22 20.00 0.13
N ASP A 89 16.01 19.01 0.54
CA ASP A 89 17.03 19.13 1.60
C ASP A 89 18.35 19.78 1.08
N GLN A 90 18.38 20.31 -0.14
CA GLN A 90 19.54 21.06 -0.61
C GLN A 90 19.60 22.43 0.11
N PRO A 91 20.73 22.80 0.74
CA PRO A 91 20.89 24.16 1.23
C PRO A 91 20.82 25.12 0.04
N ASP A 92 20.12 26.25 0.23
CA ASP A 92 19.91 27.28 -0.80
C ASP A 92 21.19 27.52 -1.63
N ALA A 93 21.07 27.40 -2.96
CA ALA A 93 22.06 27.88 -3.92
C ALA A 93 21.88 29.38 -4.18
#